data_AF-A0ABD4KV45-F1
#
_entry.id   AF-A0ABD4KV45-F1
#
_cell.length_a   1.000
_cell.length_b   1.000
_cell.length_c   1.000
_cell.angle_alpha   90.00
_cell.angle_beta   90.00
_cell.angle_gamma   90.00
#
_symmetry.space_group_name_H-M   'P 1'
#
loop_
_entity.id
_entity.type
_entity.pdbx_description
1 polymer ?
#
loop_
_entity_poly.entity_id
_entity_poly.type
_entity_poly.pdbx_seq_one_letter_code
_entity_poly.pdbx_strand_id
1 'polypeptide(L)'
;MAFDTTVFEQKEFREAINKLEELLSHSKAVLLGAGASFCAGLPLTNQLTEGALKSDKLSDDSKQILIAIQNSFAGANPASHIEDYLSELVDWLAITARRTNRNVTASSVLIGGTEYSNDQLLQAINEIKIAIFDVINVEVDSAVHERFVQALHRPMRPGKDSLPSTIDYLVMN
;
A
#
# COMPACT_ATOMS: atom_id res chain seq x y z
N MET A 1 5.49 -35.54 32.00
CA MET A 1 6.08 -36.53 31.09
C MET A 1 6.99 -35.75 30.14
N ALA A 2 8.30 -35.99 30.19
CA ALA A 2 9.21 -35.41 29.21
C ALA A 2 8.97 -36.14 27.87
N PHE A 3 8.74 -35.39 26.80
CA PHE A 3 8.67 -35.98 25.47
C PHE A 3 10.04 -36.60 25.16
N ASP A 4 10.05 -37.90 24.87
CA ASP A 4 11.26 -38.58 24.45
C ASP A 4 11.63 -38.13 23.03
N THR A 5 12.64 -37.27 22.94
CA THR A 5 13.12 -36.70 21.67
C THR A 5 14.19 -37.57 21.00
N THR A 6 14.61 -38.69 21.61
CA THR A 6 15.68 -39.55 21.07
C THR A 6 15.31 -40.18 19.72
N VAL A 7 14.00 -40.33 19.45
CA VAL A 7 13.48 -40.76 18.13
C VAL A 7 13.95 -39.84 17.00
N PHE A 8 14.11 -38.53 17.25
CA PHE A 8 14.57 -37.59 16.23
C PHE A 8 16.10 -37.63 16.01
N GLU A 9 16.85 -38.30 16.88
CA GLU A 9 18.29 -38.51 16.71
C GLU A 9 18.60 -39.74 15.83
N GLN A 10 17.61 -40.58 15.55
CA GLN A 10 17.74 -41.69 14.62
C GLN A 10 18.12 -41.18 13.23
N LYS A 11 19.01 -41.92 12.56
CA LYS A 11 19.62 -41.49 11.31
C LYS A 11 18.57 -41.21 10.22
N GLU A 12 17.55 -42.05 10.08
CA GLU A 12 16.52 -41.84 9.05
C GLU A 12 15.68 -40.58 9.32
N PHE A 13 15.34 -40.31 10.59
CA PHE A 13 14.61 -39.11 10.97
C PHE A 13 15.45 -37.85 10.79
N ARG A 14 16.73 -37.90 11.15
CA ARG A 14 17.66 -36.79 10.96
C ARG A 14 17.87 -36.48 9.48
N GLU A 15 17.97 -37.50 8.63
CA GLU A 15 18.04 -37.34 7.18
C GLU A 15 16.76 -36.77 6.59
N ALA A 16 15.58 -37.22 7.05
CA ALA A 16 14.29 -36.68 6.61
C ALA A 16 14.10 -35.21 7.04
N ILE A 17 14.49 -34.87 8.26
CA ILE A 17 14.48 -33.49 8.76
C ILE A 17 15.45 -32.63 7.94
N ASN A 18 16.67 -33.09 7.69
CA ASN A 18 17.64 -32.36 6.87
C ASN A 18 17.13 -32.14 5.44
N LYS A 19 16.51 -33.14 4.80
CA LYS A 19 15.90 -32.99 3.47
C LYS A 19 14.71 -32.04 3.47
N LEU A 20 13.86 -32.09 4.50
CA LEU A 20 12.76 -31.14 4.65
C LEU A 20 13.30 -29.71 4.83
N GLU A 21 14.35 -29.55 5.61
CA GLU A 21 15.02 -28.26 5.77
C GLU A 21 15.66 -27.78 4.46
N GLU A 22 16.28 -28.67 3.70
CA GLU A 22 16.86 -28.40 2.38
C GLU A 22 15.78 -27.93 1.40
N LEU A 23 14.64 -28.64 1.33
CA LEU A 23 13.47 -28.25 0.52
C LEU A 23 12.92 -26.88 0.92
N LEU A 24 12.85 -26.58 2.22
CA LEU A 24 12.43 -25.27 2.74
C LEU A 24 13.49 -24.17 2.54
N SER A 25 14.72 -24.54 2.17
CA SER A 25 15.85 -23.65 1.90
C SER A 25 16.15 -23.41 0.42
N HIS A 26 15.43 -24.07 -0.50
CA HIS A 26 15.55 -23.80 -1.94
C HIS A 26 15.17 -22.35 -2.26
N SER A 27 15.62 -21.85 -3.42
CA SER A 27 15.38 -20.49 -3.91
C SER A 27 13.91 -20.12 -3.75
N LYS A 28 13.64 -19.17 -2.85
CA LYS A 28 12.29 -18.65 -2.65
C LYS A 28 12.09 -17.50 -3.62
N ALA A 29 11.07 -17.60 -4.45
CA ALA A 29 10.51 -16.41 -5.10
C ALA A 29 9.50 -15.80 -4.13
N VAL A 30 9.76 -14.57 -3.67
CA VAL A 30 8.83 -13.83 -2.80
C VAL A 30 8.20 -12.71 -3.59
N LEU A 31 6.87 -12.75 -3.68
CA LEU A 31 6.06 -11.70 -4.25
C LEU A 31 5.80 -10.64 -3.17
N LEU A 32 6.39 -9.46 -3.36
CA LEU A 32 6.14 -8.32 -2.49
C LEU A 32 4.90 -7.59 -3.02
N GLY A 33 3.81 -7.70 -2.26
CA GLY A 33 2.55 -6.99 -2.50
C GLY A 33 2.08 -6.25 -1.25
N ALA A 34 0.81 -5.82 -1.23
CA ALA A 34 0.25 -4.97 -0.17
C ALA A 34 0.47 -5.48 1.27
N GLY A 35 0.50 -6.80 1.48
CA GLY A 35 0.79 -7.40 2.78
C GLY A 35 2.24 -7.18 3.26
N ALA A 36 3.21 -7.18 2.34
CA ALA A 36 4.61 -6.87 2.66
C ALA A 36 4.76 -5.37 2.97
N SER A 37 4.08 -4.50 2.23
CA SER A 37 4.01 -3.06 2.51
C SER A 37 3.44 -2.80 3.90
N PHE A 38 2.35 -3.47 4.28
CA PHE A 38 1.77 -3.37 5.61
C PHE A 38 2.72 -3.82 6.72
N CYS A 39 3.40 -4.95 6.55
CA CYS A 39 4.43 -5.41 7.49
C CYS A 39 5.62 -4.45 7.58
N ALA A 40 5.91 -3.69 6.53
CA ALA A 40 6.92 -2.64 6.49
C ALA A 40 6.45 -1.31 7.13
N GLY A 41 5.23 -1.27 7.68
CA GLY A 41 4.67 -0.07 8.31
C GLY A 41 4.04 0.91 7.31
N LEU A 42 3.89 0.53 6.04
CA LEU A 42 3.15 1.32 5.06
C LEU A 42 1.64 1.06 5.18
N PRO A 43 0.81 2.08 4.98
CA PRO A 43 -0.64 1.93 5.05
C PRO A 43 -1.16 1.01 3.92
N LEU A 44 -2.16 0.19 4.24
CA LEU A 44 -3.01 -0.42 3.22
C LEU A 44 -3.88 0.64 2.53
N THR A 45 -4.45 0.36 1.36
CA THR A 45 -5.22 1.34 0.56
C THR A 45 -6.41 1.94 1.33
N ASN A 46 -7.07 1.15 2.17
CA ASN A 46 -8.14 1.64 3.05
C ASN A 46 -7.61 2.59 4.14
N GLN A 47 -6.48 2.26 4.77
CA GLN A 47 -5.82 3.11 5.76
C GLN A 47 -5.29 4.40 5.14
N LEU A 48 -4.75 4.31 3.91
CA LEU A 48 -4.31 5.45 3.13
C LEU A 48 -5.48 6.39 2.84
N THR A 49 -6.61 5.82 2.43
CA THR A 49 -7.84 6.59 2.18
C THR A 49 -8.32 7.28 3.44
N GLU A 50 -8.43 6.57 4.56
CA GLU A 50 -8.83 7.17 5.84
C GLU A 50 -7.86 8.26 6.32
N GLY A 51 -6.56 8.04 6.18
CA GLY A 51 -5.53 9.00 6.57
C GLY A 51 -5.58 10.27 5.74
N ALA A 52 -5.67 10.12 4.41
CA ALA A 52 -5.76 11.26 3.49
C ALA A 52 -7.02 12.11 3.77
N LEU A 53 -8.18 11.47 4.00
CA LEU A 53 -9.44 12.16 4.30
C LEU A 53 -9.43 12.96 5.61
N LYS A 54 -8.60 12.55 6.59
CA LYS A 54 -8.46 13.20 7.89
C LYS A 54 -7.38 14.29 7.91
N SER A 55 -6.69 14.53 6.80
CA SER A 55 -5.55 15.43 6.78
C SER A 55 -5.95 16.89 7.02
N ASP A 56 -5.20 17.56 7.90
CA ASP A 56 -5.31 19.00 8.17
C ASP A 56 -4.77 19.86 7.01
N LYS A 57 -4.13 19.24 6.01
CA LYS A 57 -3.63 19.91 4.80
C LYS A 57 -4.73 20.17 3.77
N LEU A 58 -5.89 19.54 3.92
CA LEU A 58 -7.03 19.76 3.06
C LEU A 58 -7.77 21.02 3.48
N SER A 59 -7.91 21.95 2.53
CA SER A 59 -8.81 23.09 2.67
C SER A 59 -10.28 22.64 2.77
N ASP A 60 -11.15 23.54 3.23
CA ASP A 60 -12.60 23.25 3.34
C ASP A 60 -13.21 22.89 1.98
N ASP A 61 -12.81 23.57 0.91
CA ASP A 61 -13.22 23.25 -0.46
C ASP A 61 -12.78 21.83 -0.86
N SER A 62 -11.51 21.48 -0.63
CA SER A 62 -10.99 20.13 -0.93
C SER A 62 -11.71 19.03 -0.16
N LYS A 63 -12.04 19.28 1.12
CA LYS A 63 -12.83 18.36 1.94
C LYS A 63 -14.23 18.18 1.40
N GLN A 64 -14.91 19.26 1.03
CA GLN A 64 -16.25 19.21 0.45
C GLN A 64 -16.27 18.44 -0.88
N ILE A 65 -15.29 18.70 -1.75
CA ILE A 65 -15.11 17.99 -3.02
C ILE A 65 -14.93 16.48 -2.76
N LEU A 66 -14.02 16.10 -1.86
CA LEU A 66 -13.77 14.70 -1.51
C LEU A 66 -15.00 14.00 -0.94
N ILE A 67 -15.74 14.65 -0.04
CA ILE A 67 -16.98 14.11 0.53
C ILE A 67 -18.03 13.90 -0.57
N ALA A 68 -18.18 14.86 -1.49
CA ALA A 68 -19.11 14.75 -2.59
C ALA A 68 -18.77 13.57 -3.52
N ILE A 69 -17.49 13.37 -3.82
CA ILE A 69 -17.03 12.21 -4.61
C ILE A 69 -17.26 10.92 -3.84
N GLN A 70 -16.87 10.85 -2.56
CA GLN A 70 -17.10 9.66 -1.74
C GLN A 70 -18.59 9.26 -1.75
N ASN A 71 -19.49 10.24 -1.65
CA ASN A 71 -20.92 10.00 -1.72
C ASN A 71 -21.37 9.50 -3.11
N SER A 72 -20.73 9.91 -4.21
CA SER A 72 -21.05 9.39 -5.55
C SER A 72 -20.66 7.92 -5.73
N PHE A 73 -19.70 7.43 -4.95
CA PHE A 73 -19.29 6.02 -4.92
C PHE A 73 -20.05 5.18 -3.88
N ALA A 74 -21.11 5.72 -3.25
CA ALA A 74 -21.90 4.98 -2.27
C ALA A 74 -22.50 3.69 -2.89
N GLY A 75 -22.15 2.54 -2.30
CA GLY A 75 -22.60 1.22 -2.76
C GLY A 75 -21.67 0.54 -3.78
N ALA A 76 -20.51 1.11 -4.10
CA ALA A 76 -19.50 0.46 -4.94
C ALA A 76 -19.01 -0.88 -4.34
N ASN A 77 -18.81 -1.88 -5.21
CA ASN A 77 -18.22 -3.17 -4.86
C ASN A 77 -17.25 -3.63 -5.96
N PRO A 78 -15.94 -3.72 -5.71
CA PRO A 78 -15.26 -3.46 -4.43
C PRO A 78 -15.39 -2.00 -3.97
N ALA A 79 -15.14 -1.76 -2.68
CA ALA A 79 -15.21 -0.41 -2.11
C ALA A 79 -14.18 0.50 -2.77
N SER A 80 -14.59 1.73 -3.08
CA SER A 80 -13.71 2.71 -3.70
C SER A 80 -12.73 3.32 -2.72
N HIS A 81 -11.57 3.68 -3.24
CA HIS A 81 -10.44 4.22 -2.48
C HIS A 81 -10.00 5.57 -3.04
N ILE A 82 -9.06 6.22 -2.33
CA ILE A 82 -8.55 7.55 -2.69
C ILE A 82 -8.03 7.64 -4.13
N GLU A 83 -7.55 6.54 -4.70
CA GLU A 83 -7.11 6.45 -6.11
C GLU A 83 -8.27 6.60 -7.09
N ASP A 84 -9.44 6.01 -6.79
CA ASP A 84 -10.66 6.18 -7.59
C ASP A 84 -11.13 7.63 -7.52
N TYR A 85 -11.10 8.22 -6.32
CA TYR A 85 -11.52 9.61 -6.11
C TYR A 85 -10.60 10.60 -6.85
N LEU A 86 -9.29 10.34 -6.85
CA LEU A 86 -8.32 11.12 -7.61
C LEU A 86 -8.53 10.97 -9.12
N SER A 87 -8.88 9.77 -9.59
CA SER A 87 -9.18 9.53 -11.01
C SER A 87 -10.38 10.35 -11.45
N GLU A 88 -11.47 10.33 -10.69
CA GLU A 88 -12.66 11.16 -10.97
C GLU A 88 -12.34 12.67 -10.96
N LEU A 89 -11.50 13.12 -10.01
CA LEU A 89 -11.05 14.51 -9.96
C LEU A 89 -10.25 14.93 -11.18
N VAL A 90 -9.34 14.08 -11.65
CA VAL A 90 -8.54 14.34 -12.83
C VAL A 90 -9.41 14.43 -14.08
N ASP A 91 -10.47 13.62 -14.17
CA ASP A 91 -11.43 13.70 -15.26
C ASP A 91 -12.20 15.03 -15.26
N TRP A 92 -12.66 15.49 -14.10
CA TRP A 92 -13.29 16.80 -13.98
C TRP A 92 -12.32 17.96 -14.25
N LEU A 93 -11.06 17.84 -13.81
CA LEU A 93 -10.02 18.81 -14.14
C LEU A 93 -9.81 18.87 -15.67
N ALA A 94 -9.78 17.73 -16.34
CA ALA A 94 -9.63 17.67 -17.80
C ALA A 94 -10.83 18.29 -18.54
N ILE A 95 -12.05 18.09 -18.03
CA ILE A 95 -13.27 18.71 -18.57
C ILE A 95 -13.22 20.23 -18.42
N THR A 96 -12.93 20.73 -17.21
CA THR A 96 -12.88 22.17 -16.94
C THR A 96 -11.74 22.83 -17.74
N ALA A 97 -10.56 22.23 -17.79
CA ALA A 97 -9.44 22.73 -18.60
C ALA A 97 -9.81 22.85 -20.09
N ARG A 98 -10.50 21.85 -20.64
CA ARG A 98 -10.96 21.89 -22.03
C ARG A 98 -11.97 23.01 -22.29
N ARG A 99 -12.87 23.29 -21.34
CA ARG A 99 -13.87 24.37 -21.44
C ARG A 99 -13.20 25.74 -21.33
N THR A 100 -12.28 25.90 -20.37
CA THR A 100 -11.49 27.12 -20.17
C THR A 100 -10.68 27.46 -21.42
N ASN A 101 -9.96 26.48 -21.99
CA ASN A 101 -9.15 26.68 -23.20
C ASN A 101 -9.98 27.07 -24.44
N ARG A 102 -11.29 26.81 -24.44
CA ARG A 102 -12.23 27.19 -25.51
C ARG A 102 -13.03 28.45 -25.20
N ASN A 103 -12.73 29.15 -24.09
CA ASN A 103 -13.46 30.33 -23.62
C ASN A 103 -14.96 30.10 -23.44
N VAL A 104 -15.35 28.90 -22.99
CA VAL A 104 -16.75 28.60 -22.66
C VAL A 104 -17.13 29.35 -21.38
N THR A 105 -18.24 30.07 -21.38
CA THR A 105 -18.71 30.88 -20.24
C THR A 105 -18.96 30.04 -18.98
N ALA A 106 -19.44 28.80 -19.15
CA ALA A 106 -19.58 27.81 -18.07
C ALA A 106 -18.36 26.87 -18.05
N SER A 107 -17.24 27.35 -17.52
CA SER A 107 -15.98 26.58 -17.41
C SER A 107 -15.82 25.80 -16.10
N SER A 108 -16.75 25.98 -15.15
CA SER A 108 -16.85 25.23 -13.90
C SER A 108 -17.48 23.83 -14.08
N VAL A 109 -17.35 23.02 -13.05
CA VAL A 109 -18.06 21.73 -12.88
C VAL A 109 -18.87 21.76 -11.60
N LEU A 110 -20.06 21.15 -11.63
CA LEU A 110 -20.92 21.00 -10.47
C LEU A 110 -20.59 19.69 -9.74
N ILE A 111 -20.13 19.77 -8.49
CA ILE A 111 -19.79 18.62 -7.65
C ILE A 111 -20.56 18.77 -6.33
N GLY A 112 -21.40 17.79 -5.99
CA GLY A 112 -22.18 17.83 -4.74
C GLY A 112 -23.14 19.03 -4.61
N GLY A 113 -23.48 19.69 -5.73
CA GLY A 113 -24.33 20.90 -5.75
C GLY A 113 -23.56 22.23 -5.66
N THR A 114 -22.23 22.20 -5.57
CA THR A 114 -21.39 23.40 -5.59
C THR A 114 -20.60 23.47 -6.89
N GLU A 115 -20.44 24.66 -7.46
CA GLU A 115 -19.60 24.86 -8.64
C GLU A 115 -18.14 25.07 -8.26
N TYR A 116 -17.25 24.33 -8.91
CA TYR A 116 -15.81 24.44 -8.73
C TYR A 116 -15.12 24.81 -10.04
N SER A 117 -14.15 25.71 -9.95
CA SER A 117 -13.32 26.15 -11.05
C SER A 117 -12.14 25.20 -11.30
N ASN A 118 -11.48 25.35 -12.45
CA ASN A 118 -10.29 24.55 -12.79
C ASN A 118 -9.17 24.69 -11.73
N ASP A 119 -8.94 25.91 -11.23
CA ASP A 119 -7.91 26.19 -10.23
C ASP A 119 -8.23 25.52 -8.88
N GLN A 120 -9.50 25.54 -8.45
CA GLN A 120 -9.92 24.85 -7.23
C GLN A 120 -9.74 23.33 -7.32
N LEU A 121 -10.04 22.73 -8.47
CA LEU A 121 -9.81 21.29 -8.67
C LEU A 121 -8.32 20.94 -8.67
N LEU A 122 -7.50 21.78 -9.31
CA LEU A 122 -6.05 21.60 -9.32
C LEU A 122 -5.46 21.70 -7.91
N GLN A 123 -5.91 22.70 -7.14
CA GLN A 123 -5.54 22.86 -5.74
C GLN A 123 -5.94 21.63 -4.92
N ALA A 124 -7.19 21.17 -5.05
CA ALA A 124 -7.66 19.99 -4.34
C ALA A 124 -6.83 18.74 -4.64
N ILE A 125 -6.51 18.49 -5.92
CA ILE A 125 -5.64 17.37 -6.32
C ILE A 125 -4.25 17.47 -5.66
N ASN A 126 -3.67 18.67 -5.61
CA ASN A 126 -2.35 18.86 -5.00
C ASN A 126 -2.39 18.66 -3.47
N GLU A 127 -3.42 19.18 -2.80
CA GLU A 127 -3.60 18.99 -1.35
C GLU A 127 -3.81 17.50 -1.01
N ILE A 128 -4.60 16.77 -1.81
CA ILE A 128 -4.80 15.33 -1.63
C ILE A 128 -3.49 14.56 -1.82
N LYS A 129 -2.68 14.92 -2.84
CA LYS A 129 -1.37 14.28 -3.05
C LYS A 129 -0.42 14.52 -1.87
N ILE A 130 -0.42 15.72 -1.30
CA ILE A 130 0.35 16.02 -0.08
C ILE A 130 -0.17 15.21 1.10
N ALA A 131 -1.50 15.13 1.27
CA ALA A 131 -2.11 14.32 2.32
C ALA A 131 -1.75 12.84 2.20
N ILE A 132 -1.77 12.28 0.98
CA ILE A 132 -1.30 10.91 0.71
C ILE A 132 0.17 10.77 1.06
N PHE A 133 1.00 11.72 0.64
CA PHE A 133 2.44 11.72 0.91
C PHE A 133 2.72 11.66 2.42
N ASP A 134 2.05 12.50 3.23
CA ASP A 134 2.24 12.52 4.68
C ASP A 134 1.89 11.18 5.35
N VAL A 135 0.95 10.42 4.79
CA VAL A 135 0.56 9.10 5.35
C VAL A 135 1.55 7.99 4.95
N ILE A 136 2.16 8.07 3.76
CA ILE A 136 3.13 7.06 3.29
C ILE A 136 4.58 7.39 3.68
N ASN A 137 4.88 8.65 4.01
CA ASN A 137 6.21 9.11 4.38
C ASN A 137 6.52 8.76 5.84
N VAL A 138 6.56 7.45 6.13
CA VAL A 138 6.86 6.89 7.44
C VAL A 138 8.37 6.67 7.57
N GLU A 139 8.92 6.99 8.73
CA GLU A 139 10.34 6.77 9.02
C GLU A 139 10.65 5.27 9.04
N VAL A 140 11.58 4.83 8.17
CA VAL A 140 11.99 3.43 8.08
C VAL A 140 13.09 3.18 9.09
N ASP A 141 12.80 2.39 10.13
CA ASP A 141 13.80 1.94 11.10
C ASP A 141 14.36 0.55 10.70
N SER A 142 15.65 0.37 11.00
CA SER A 142 16.40 -0.88 10.96
C SER A 142 15.67 -2.08 11.56
N ALA A 143 14.85 -1.88 12.61
CA ALA A 143 14.05 -2.95 13.23
C ALA A 143 12.96 -3.51 12.30
N VAL A 144 12.43 -2.71 11.36
CA VAL A 144 11.46 -3.18 10.36
C VAL A 144 12.18 -4.07 9.33
N HIS A 145 13.35 -3.61 8.86
CA HIS A 145 14.18 -4.38 7.95
C HIS A 145 14.62 -5.71 8.58
N GLU A 146 15.03 -5.71 9.86
CA GLU A 146 15.43 -6.91 10.56
C GLU A 146 14.28 -7.94 10.67
N ARG A 147 13.08 -7.50 11.06
CA ARG A 147 11.90 -8.38 11.15
C ARG A 147 11.53 -8.97 9.80
N PHE A 148 11.59 -8.18 8.73
CA PHE A 148 11.37 -8.64 7.37
C PHE A 148 12.41 -9.70 6.96
N VAL A 149 13.68 -9.45 7.23
CA VAL A 149 14.77 -10.39 6.93
C VAL A 149 14.60 -11.69 7.70
N GLN A 150 14.31 -11.63 9.01
CA GLN A 150 14.08 -12.82 9.84
C GLN A 150 12.89 -13.66 9.34
N ALA A 151 11.81 -13.02 8.87
CA ALA A 151 10.63 -13.70 8.36
C ALA A 151 10.91 -14.45 7.03
N LEU A 152 11.68 -13.87 6.12
CA LEU A 152 12.00 -14.49 4.82
C LEU A 152 13.16 -15.50 4.89
N HIS A 153 14.26 -15.11 5.54
CA HIS A 153 15.56 -15.77 5.48
C HIS A 153 15.81 -16.74 6.64
N ARG A 154 14.90 -16.79 7.63
CA ARG A 154 15.10 -17.38 8.96
C ARG A 154 16.19 -16.62 9.76
N PRO A 155 16.09 -16.57 11.09
CA PRO A 155 17.17 -16.02 11.91
C PRO A 155 18.44 -16.86 11.73
N MET A 156 19.58 -16.19 11.52
CA MET A 156 20.89 -16.86 11.50
C MET A 156 21.10 -17.56 12.85
N ARG A 157 21.26 -18.87 12.82
CA ARG A 157 21.57 -19.69 14.00
C ARG A 157 23.06 -20.02 13.99
N PRO A 158 23.82 -19.63 15.03
CA PRO A 158 25.22 -20.03 15.15
C PRO A 158 25.38 -21.56 15.07
N GLY A 159 26.36 -22.04 14.31
CA GLY A 159 26.69 -23.47 14.21
C GLY A 159 25.90 -24.28 13.18
N LYS A 160 25.15 -23.63 12.28
CA LYS A 160 24.43 -24.29 11.19
C LYS A 160 24.90 -23.76 9.83
N ASP A 161 25.23 -24.67 8.91
CA ASP A 161 25.63 -24.31 7.55
C ASP A 161 24.46 -23.61 6.85
N SER A 162 24.67 -22.35 6.47
CA SER A 162 23.78 -21.62 5.58
C SER A 162 24.18 -21.90 4.15
N LEU A 163 23.32 -22.61 3.39
CA LEU A 163 23.48 -22.68 1.94
C LEU A 163 23.32 -21.25 1.38
N PRO A 164 24.15 -20.83 0.40
CA PRO A 164 23.97 -19.57 -0.31
C PRO A 164 22.76 -19.71 -1.26
N SER A 165 21.56 -19.81 -0.71
CA SER A 165 20.31 -19.79 -1.48
C SER A 165 19.98 -18.35 -1.81
N THR A 166 19.91 -18.02 -3.09
CA THR A 166 19.40 -16.72 -3.56
C THR A 166 17.88 -16.67 -3.38
N ILE A 167 17.38 -15.57 -2.84
CA ILE A 167 15.94 -15.25 -2.82
C ILE A 167 15.67 -14.29 -3.96
N ASP A 168 14.73 -14.67 -4.82
CA ASP A 168 14.26 -13.81 -5.90
C ASP A 168 13.11 -12.94 -5.37
N TYR A 169 13.29 -11.63 -5.38
CA TYR A 169 12.25 -10.67 -5.02
C TYR A 169 11.50 -10.26 -6.29
N LEU A 170 10.23 -10.63 -6.35
CA LEU A 170 9.31 -10.21 -7.41
C LEU A 170 8.50 -9.04 -6.86
N VAL A 171 8.69 -7.85 -7.41
CA VAL A 171 7.91 -6.67 -7.06
C VAL A 171 6.69 -6.62 -7.98
N MET A 172 5.48 -6.62 -7.40
CA MET A 172 4.28 -6.28 -8.17
C MET A 172 4.21 -4.77 -8.31
N ASN A 173 4.64 -4.26 -9.47
CA ASN A 173 4.24 -2.95 -9.95
C ASN A 173 2.95 -3.07 -10.77
#